data_AF-A0A931BB32-F1
#
_entry.id   AF-A0A931BB32-F1
#
_cell.length_a   1.000
_cell.length_b   1.000
_cell.length_c   1.000
_cell.angle_alpha   90.00
_cell.angle_beta   90.00
_cell.angle_gamma   90.00
#
_symmetry.space_group_name_H-M   'P 1'
#
loop_
_entity.id
_entity.type
_entity.pdbx_description
1 polymer ?
#
loop_
_entity_poly.entity_id
_entity_poly.type
_entity_poly.pdbx_seq_one_letter_code
_entity_poly.pdbx_strand_id
1 'polypeptide(L)'
;MKKPFTLICTCAAIALALPGFSQAPAMLQPVPMPTASPDTSPGAILKKSNGVIKKKLPDDLPQEKLLFVKYQPLTLPPEGPKGWGIQRRNYFLKKKHNDVFPEANKQLQEAAKLYPYAHRITTLDSVAYYQEHGYKYMLMQSSFNSVADGTFQGTTGNTIGTGSPGGSTRVMTTTSVDLYVQELNSGDKYVFDDFSETFIYYYKGQVGMLLKKVDKQFNAKKKS
;
A
#
# COMPACT_ATOMS: atom_id res chain seq x y z
N MET A 1 17.56 46.02 40.35
CA MET A 1 18.36 46.63 39.27
C MET A 1 18.84 45.51 38.33
N LYS A 2 18.25 45.39 37.15
CA LYS A 2 18.54 44.33 36.16
C LYS A 2 19.62 44.84 35.20
N LYS A 3 20.74 44.12 35.08
CA LYS A 3 21.79 44.40 34.09
C LYS A 3 21.41 43.78 32.74
N PRO A 4 21.57 44.49 31.61
CA PRO A 4 21.37 43.89 30.30
C PRO A 4 22.57 43.02 29.90
N PHE A 5 22.27 41.82 29.42
CA PHE A 5 23.23 40.89 28.83
C PHE A 5 23.36 41.21 27.34
N THR A 6 24.51 41.70 26.91
CA THR A 6 24.82 41.96 25.49
C THR A 6 25.43 40.70 24.90
N LEU A 7 24.68 40.01 24.04
CA LEU A 7 25.16 38.84 23.30
C LEU A 7 25.83 39.32 22.00
N ILE A 8 27.16 39.25 21.95
CA ILE A 8 27.95 39.54 20.75
C ILE A 8 27.96 38.28 19.88
N CYS A 9 27.25 38.32 18.76
CA CYS A 9 27.20 37.24 17.78
C CYS A 9 28.30 37.46 16.73
N THR A 10 29.43 36.75 16.87
CA THR A 10 30.52 36.78 15.88
C THR A 10 30.23 35.73 14.81
N CYS A 11 29.77 36.17 13.64
CA CYS A 11 29.69 35.32 12.45
C CYS A 11 31.09 35.17 11.84
N ALA A 12 31.78 34.07 12.18
CA ALA A 12 32.97 33.64 11.45
C ALA A 12 32.55 32.93 10.17
N ALA A 13 32.60 33.63 9.04
CA ALA A 13 32.46 33.06 7.72
C ALA A 13 33.75 32.30 7.37
N ILE A 14 33.74 30.98 7.57
CA ILE A 14 34.79 30.09 7.08
C ILE A 14 34.42 29.70 5.64
N ALA A 15 35.10 30.31 4.67
CA ALA A 15 35.08 29.89 3.27
C ALA A 15 35.98 28.66 3.11
N LEU A 16 35.39 27.47 3.18
CA LEU A 16 36.06 26.22 2.77
C LEU A 16 35.86 26.04 1.26
N ALA A 17 36.94 26.25 0.51
CA ALA A 17 37.04 25.84 -0.88
C ALA A 17 37.06 24.30 -0.94
N LEU A 18 36.04 23.71 -1.54
CA LEU A 18 35.98 22.28 -1.82
C LEU A 18 36.73 21.98 -3.14
N PRO A 19 37.59 20.94 -3.19
CA PRO A 19 38.14 20.46 -4.45
C PRO A 19 37.04 19.85 -5.31
N GLY A 20 37.06 20.18 -6.60
CA GLY A 20 36.07 19.76 -7.58
C GLY A 20 35.93 18.25 -7.69
N PHE A 21 34.77 17.74 -7.29
CA PHE A 21 34.26 16.45 -7.74
C PHE A 21 33.49 16.67 -9.03
N SER A 22 34.20 16.63 -10.16
CA SER A 22 33.59 16.37 -11.46
C SER A 22 33.63 14.86 -11.70
N GLN A 23 32.62 14.17 -11.21
CA GLN A 23 32.21 12.89 -11.79
C GLN A 23 30.73 13.02 -12.11
N ALA A 24 30.45 13.21 -13.40
CA ALA A 24 29.12 13.01 -13.94
C ALA A 24 28.63 11.61 -13.50
N PRO A 25 27.40 11.49 -12.97
CA PRO A 25 26.85 10.17 -12.73
C PRO A 25 26.84 9.44 -14.07
N ALA A 26 27.48 8.27 -14.11
CA ALA A 26 27.30 7.32 -15.20
C ALA A 26 25.79 7.15 -15.35
N MET A 27 25.25 7.67 -16.45
CA MET A 27 23.85 7.51 -16.79
C MET A 27 23.61 6.00 -16.85
N LEU A 28 22.90 5.48 -15.85
CA LEU A 28 22.43 4.12 -15.83
C LEU A 28 21.68 3.92 -17.14
N GLN A 29 22.27 3.12 -18.02
CA GLN A 29 21.63 2.74 -19.26
C GLN A 29 20.28 2.10 -18.90
N PRO A 30 19.19 2.43 -19.62
CA PRO A 30 17.93 1.77 -19.42
C PRO A 30 18.14 0.27 -19.58
N VAL A 31 17.98 -0.48 -18.49
CA VAL A 31 18.04 -1.94 -18.53
C VAL A 31 16.90 -2.38 -19.46
N PRO A 32 17.19 -3.09 -20.56
CA PRO A 32 16.15 -3.57 -21.45
C PRO A 32 15.20 -4.46 -20.64
N MET A 33 13.91 -4.15 -20.69
CA MET A 33 12.89 -5.05 -20.15
C MET A 33 13.00 -6.37 -20.91
N PRO A 34 13.09 -7.53 -20.22
CA PRO A 34 13.12 -8.81 -20.90
C PRO A 34 11.79 -9.00 -21.65
N THR A 35 11.88 -9.10 -22.96
CA THR A 35 10.84 -9.70 -23.79
C THR A 35 10.63 -11.13 -23.31
N ALA A 36 9.46 -11.39 -22.71
CA ALA A 36 9.08 -12.71 -22.22
C ALA A 36 9.22 -13.74 -23.36
N SER A 37 10.17 -14.65 -23.23
CA SER A 37 10.22 -15.86 -24.04
C SER A 37 9.24 -16.86 -23.44
N PRO A 38 8.32 -17.45 -24.23
CA PRO A 38 7.52 -18.56 -23.77
C PRO A 38 8.39 -19.82 -23.77
N ASP A 39 8.03 -20.77 -22.92
CA ASP A 39 8.60 -22.12 -22.80
C ASP A 39 9.90 -22.25 -22.00
N THR A 40 9.74 -22.45 -20.70
CA THR A 40 10.22 -23.68 -20.04
C THR A 40 9.37 -23.96 -18.81
N SER A 41 8.58 -25.04 -18.84
CA SER A 41 8.02 -25.65 -17.63
C SER A 41 8.98 -26.69 -17.07
N PRO A 42 9.38 -26.59 -15.79
CA PRO A 42 9.70 -27.75 -14.99
C PRO A 42 8.65 -27.91 -13.88
N GLY A 43 8.02 -29.09 -13.85
CA GLY A 43 6.97 -29.43 -12.91
C GLY A 43 7.42 -29.37 -11.44
N ALA A 44 6.66 -28.61 -10.65
CA ALA A 44 6.52 -28.79 -9.21
C ALA A 44 5.02 -28.84 -8.86
N ILE A 45 4.48 -30.06 -8.81
CA ILE A 45 3.20 -30.44 -8.17
C ILE A 45 3.63 -30.77 -6.71
N LEU A 46 3.19 -30.18 -5.58
CA LEU A 46 1.96 -29.53 -5.11
C LEU A 46 2.28 -28.73 -3.82
N LYS A 47 1.53 -27.65 -3.51
CA LYS A 47 0.89 -27.47 -2.18
C LYS A 47 -0.11 -26.30 -2.19
N LYS A 48 -1.41 -26.62 -2.14
CA LYS A 48 -2.49 -25.67 -1.93
C LYS A 48 -2.59 -25.36 -0.43
N SER A 49 -2.24 -24.16 -0.01
CA SER A 49 -2.90 -23.54 1.15
C SER A 49 -3.16 -22.06 0.89
N ASN A 50 -4.45 -21.74 0.79
CA ASN A 50 -5.00 -20.38 0.88
C ASN A 50 -5.57 -20.17 2.29
N GLY A 51 -4.83 -20.64 3.30
CA GLY A 51 -5.21 -20.53 4.70
C GLY A 51 -5.33 -19.07 5.11
N VAL A 52 -6.32 -18.77 5.93
CA VAL A 52 -6.49 -17.46 6.55
C VAL A 52 -6.08 -17.58 8.01
N ILE A 53 -4.93 -17.00 8.34
CA ILE A 53 -4.38 -17.00 9.69
C ILE A 53 -4.64 -15.64 10.31
N LYS A 54 -5.47 -15.60 11.34
CA LYS A 54 -5.97 -14.35 11.92
C LYS A 54 -5.12 -13.86 13.10
N LYS A 55 -5.10 -12.54 13.27
CA LYS A 55 -4.54 -11.78 14.40
C LYS A 55 -3.02 -11.91 14.59
N LYS A 56 -2.25 -12.38 13.61
CA LYS A 56 -0.78 -12.50 13.69
C LYS A 56 -0.09 -12.16 12.38
N LEU A 57 1.19 -11.79 12.47
CA LEU A 57 2.11 -11.71 11.35
C LEU A 57 2.88 -13.04 11.18
N PRO A 58 3.46 -13.32 10.00
CA PRO A 58 4.39 -14.44 9.82
C PRO A 58 5.58 -14.33 10.77
N ASP A 59 5.98 -15.44 11.40
CA ASP A 59 7.02 -15.42 12.45
C ASP A 59 8.43 -15.11 11.92
N ASP A 60 8.66 -15.35 10.63
CA ASP A 60 9.90 -15.10 9.89
C ASP A 60 9.89 -13.75 9.14
N LEU A 61 8.84 -12.93 9.32
CA LEU A 61 8.74 -11.61 8.68
C LEU A 61 9.97 -10.70 8.92
N PRO A 62 10.66 -10.72 10.08
CA PRO A 62 11.89 -9.94 10.30
C PRO A 62 13.09 -10.36 9.42
N GLN A 63 13.13 -11.61 8.98
CA GLN A 63 14.23 -12.19 8.18
C GLN A 63 13.94 -12.09 6.67
N GLU A 64 12.66 -11.96 6.32
CA GLU A 64 12.18 -12.04 4.95
C GLU A 64 11.89 -10.66 4.34
N LYS A 65 11.84 -10.61 3.00
CA LYS A 65 11.58 -9.37 2.28
C LYS A 65 10.09 -9.17 2.02
N LEU A 66 9.59 -7.97 2.29
CA LEU A 66 8.19 -7.57 2.09
C LEU A 66 8.01 -6.65 0.87
N LEU A 67 7.00 -6.93 0.07
CA LEU A 67 6.54 -6.04 -0.99
C LEU A 67 5.41 -5.13 -0.49
N PHE A 68 5.56 -3.84 -0.74
CA PHE A 68 4.49 -2.86 -0.65
C PHE A 68 3.93 -2.62 -2.05
N VAL A 69 2.66 -2.89 -2.25
CA VAL A 69 2.03 -2.73 -3.57
C VAL A 69 1.45 -1.31 -3.68
N LYS A 70 1.86 -0.56 -4.70
CA LYS A 70 1.31 0.76 -5.02
C LYS A 70 0.15 0.65 -6.01
N TYR A 71 -0.76 1.61 -5.98
CA TYR A 71 -1.84 1.68 -6.96
C TYR A 71 -1.32 2.11 -8.34
N GLN A 72 -1.98 1.66 -9.39
CA GLN A 72 -1.72 2.00 -10.80
C GLN A 72 -2.92 2.72 -11.39
N PRO A 73 -2.72 3.65 -12.34
CA PRO A 73 -3.83 4.31 -13.01
C PRO A 73 -4.71 3.28 -13.73
N LEU A 74 -6.03 3.51 -13.70
CA LEU A 74 -7.01 2.71 -14.40
C LEU A 74 -7.39 3.37 -15.72
N THR A 75 -7.47 2.57 -16.78
CA THR A 75 -7.93 3.06 -18.09
C THR A 75 -9.39 3.49 -18.03
N LEU A 76 -9.66 4.69 -18.53
CA LEU A 76 -10.99 5.26 -18.65
C LEU A 76 -11.32 5.48 -20.13
N PRO A 77 -12.55 5.20 -20.58
CA PRO A 77 -12.99 5.64 -21.89
C PRO A 77 -12.96 7.19 -21.96
N PRO A 78 -12.65 7.78 -23.13
CA PRO A 78 -12.58 9.23 -23.29
C PRO A 78 -13.89 9.93 -22.94
N GLU A 79 -15.01 9.31 -23.34
CA GLU A 79 -16.35 9.76 -23.03
C GLU A 79 -16.94 8.94 -21.88
N GLY A 80 -17.54 9.63 -20.90
CA GLY A 80 -18.29 8.98 -19.84
C GLY A 80 -19.53 8.27 -20.38
N PRO A 81 -19.95 7.14 -19.79
CA PRO A 81 -21.14 6.43 -20.22
C PRO A 81 -22.39 7.32 -20.09
N LYS A 82 -23.25 7.30 -21.11
CA LYS A 82 -24.52 8.04 -21.14
C LYS A 82 -25.55 7.34 -20.22
N GLY A 83 -26.37 8.13 -19.53
CA GLY A 83 -27.45 7.65 -18.66
C GLY A 83 -27.08 7.50 -17.19
N TRP A 84 -27.95 6.83 -16.44
CA TRP A 84 -27.78 6.50 -15.02
C TRP A 84 -27.68 4.98 -14.90
N GLY A 85 -26.69 4.48 -14.14
CA GLY A 85 -26.52 3.03 -13.98
C GLY A 85 -25.14 2.63 -13.47
N ILE A 86 -24.91 1.32 -13.42
CA ILE A 86 -23.68 0.72 -12.86
C ILE A 86 -22.43 1.14 -13.63
N GLN A 87 -22.55 1.31 -14.96
CA GLN A 87 -21.46 1.76 -15.81
C GLN A 87 -20.99 3.17 -15.42
N ARG A 88 -21.92 4.10 -15.16
CA ARG A 88 -21.60 5.46 -14.70
C ARG A 88 -21.00 5.49 -13.31
N ARG A 89 -21.50 4.64 -12.39
CA ARG A 89 -20.88 4.46 -11.06
C ARG A 89 -19.44 3.96 -11.19
N ASN A 90 -19.21 2.90 -11.97
CA ASN A 90 -17.87 2.33 -12.17
C ASN A 90 -16.92 3.33 -12.81
N TYR A 91 -17.38 4.08 -13.82
CA TYR A 91 -16.61 5.16 -14.43
C TYR A 91 -16.20 6.21 -13.38
N PHE A 92 -17.15 6.67 -12.56
CA PHE A 92 -16.86 7.64 -11.49
C PHE A 92 -15.87 7.11 -10.46
N LEU A 93 -15.99 5.85 -10.05
CA LEU A 93 -15.06 5.23 -9.10
C LEU A 93 -13.65 5.11 -9.69
N LYS A 94 -13.52 4.70 -10.95
CA LYS A 94 -12.23 4.65 -11.66
C LYS A 94 -11.61 6.04 -11.83
N LYS A 95 -12.44 7.06 -12.14
CA LYS A 95 -12.00 8.46 -12.18
C LYS A 95 -11.49 8.92 -10.82
N LYS A 96 -12.27 8.70 -9.76
CA LYS A 96 -11.86 9.02 -8.39
C LYS A 96 -10.58 8.30 -7.99
N HIS A 97 -10.42 7.03 -8.35
CA HIS A 97 -9.17 6.29 -8.15
C HIS A 97 -8.00 7.01 -8.81
N ASN A 98 -8.13 7.37 -10.09
CA ASN A 98 -7.10 8.09 -10.83
C ASN A 98 -6.73 9.44 -10.20
N ASP A 99 -7.71 10.12 -9.59
CA ASP A 99 -7.49 11.40 -8.91
C ASP A 99 -6.74 11.22 -7.56
N VAL A 100 -7.01 10.15 -6.81
CA VAL A 100 -6.50 9.98 -5.43
C VAL A 100 -5.23 9.11 -5.32
N PHE A 101 -5.00 8.19 -6.25
CA PHE A 101 -3.88 7.25 -6.14
C PHE A 101 -2.48 7.90 -6.11
N PRO A 102 -2.20 9.06 -6.75
CA PRO A 102 -0.87 9.66 -6.69
C PRO A 102 -0.49 10.06 -5.26
N GLU A 103 -1.42 10.69 -4.55
CA GLU A 103 -1.23 11.08 -3.15
C GLU A 103 -1.16 9.84 -2.23
N ALA A 104 -2.00 8.83 -2.49
CA ALA A 104 -1.90 7.55 -1.77
C ALA A 104 -0.50 6.92 -1.92
N ASN A 105 0.02 6.86 -3.16
CA ASN A 105 1.33 6.30 -3.42
C ASN A 105 2.46 7.11 -2.78
N LYS A 106 2.33 8.43 -2.68
CA LYS A 106 3.26 9.28 -1.91
C LYS A 106 3.24 8.91 -0.43
N GLN A 107 2.05 8.76 0.17
CA GLN A 107 1.91 8.31 1.55
C GLN A 107 2.54 6.94 1.78
N LEU A 108 2.41 6.02 0.81
CA LEU A 108 3.07 4.71 0.87
C LEU A 108 4.60 4.86 0.89
N GLN A 109 5.16 5.69 0.02
CA GLN A 109 6.61 5.95 -0.02
C GLN A 109 7.14 6.51 1.30
N GLU A 110 6.40 7.42 1.92
CA GLU A 110 6.78 8.00 3.21
C GLU A 110 6.68 6.97 4.35
N ALA A 111 5.58 6.23 4.41
CA ALA A 111 5.33 5.28 5.49
C ALA A 111 6.22 4.04 5.40
N ALA A 112 6.53 3.55 4.20
CA ALA A 112 7.39 2.38 3.99
C ALA A 112 8.81 2.61 4.53
N LYS A 113 9.33 3.85 4.51
CA LYS A 113 10.65 4.20 5.09
C LYS A 113 10.75 3.88 6.59
N LEU A 114 9.62 3.83 7.29
CA LEU A 114 9.57 3.53 8.72
C LEU A 114 9.55 2.02 8.99
N TYR A 115 9.41 1.18 7.96
CA TYR A 115 9.42 -0.27 8.10
C TYR A 115 10.84 -0.78 8.38
N PRO A 116 11.05 -1.52 9.49
CA PRO A 116 12.40 -1.81 9.98
C PRO A 116 13.10 -2.96 9.24
N TYR A 117 12.38 -3.70 8.37
CA TYR A 117 12.91 -4.86 7.66
C TYR A 117 13.06 -4.59 6.17
N ALA A 118 13.73 -5.50 5.47
CA ALA A 118 13.95 -5.39 4.03
C ALA A 118 12.61 -5.32 3.28
N HIS A 119 12.46 -4.29 2.45
CA HIS A 119 11.22 -4.08 1.71
C HIS A 119 11.43 -3.41 0.36
N ARG A 120 10.40 -3.44 -0.49
CA ARG A 120 10.38 -2.70 -1.74
C ARG A 120 8.96 -2.30 -2.13
N ILE A 121 8.83 -1.15 -2.76
CA ILE A 121 7.56 -0.70 -3.35
C ILE A 121 7.50 -1.18 -4.80
N THR A 122 6.40 -1.83 -5.18
CA THR A 122 6.18 -2.44 -6.50
C THR A 122 4.75 -2.20 -6.98
N THR A 123 4.45 -2.56 -8.23
CA THR A 123 3.10 -2.77 -8.76
C THR A 123 2.70 -4.25 -8.67
N LEU A 124 1.41 -4.56 -8.86
CA LEU A 124 0.92 -5.94 -8.91
C LEU A 124 1.56 -6.72 -10.07
N ASP A 125 1.68 -6.09 -11.24
CA ASP A 125 2.22 -6.74 -12.45
C ASP A 125 3.68 -7.20 -12.30
N SER A 126 4.43 -6.62 -11.35
CA SER A 126 5.83 -6.98 -11.10
C SER A 126 6.02 -7.92 -9.92
N VAL A 127 4.95 -8.38 -9.26
CA VAL A 127 5.06 -9.27 -8.08
C VAL A 127 5.77 -10.59 -8.42
N ALA A 128 5.44 -11.20 -9.57
CA ALA A 128 6.07 -12.45 -10.01
C ALA A 128 7.60 -12.31 -10.15
N TYR A 129 8.05 -11.21 -10.77
CA TYR A 129 9.48 -10.90 -10.86
C TYR A 129 10.12 -10.83 -9.47
N TYR A 130 9.52 -10.13 -8.51
CA TYR A 130 10.11 -10.02 -7.19
C TYR A 130 10.07 -11.33 -6.39
N GLN A 131 9.05 -12.15 -6.60
CA GLN A 131 8.97 -13.49 -6.02
C GLN A 131 10.18 -14.35 -6.45
N GLU A 132 10.52 -14.33 -7.74
CA GLU A 132 11.72 -15.01 -8.27
C GLU A 132 13.03 -14.46 -7.68
N HIS A 133 13.02 -13.20 -7.20
CA HIS A 133 14.17 -12.53 -6.58
C HIS A 133 14.17 -12.63 -5.04
N GLY A 134 13.46 -13.61 -4.49
CA GLY A 134 13.47 -13.95 -3.07
C GLY A 134 12.67 -13.00 -2.20
N TYR A 135 11.66 -12.32 -2.75
CA TYR A 135 10.61 -11.73 -1.93
C TYR A 135 9.59 -12.81 -1.57
N LYS A 136 9.24 -12.89 -0.29
CA LYS A 136 8.34 -13.93 0.22
C LYS A 136 6.94 -13.41 0.49
N TYR A 137 6.83 -12.14 0.86
CA TYR A 137 5.60 -11.56 1.37
C TYR A 137 5.19 -10.29 0.62
N MET A 138 3.89 -9.99 0.60
CA MET A 138 3.37 -8.67 0.23
C MET A 138 2.32 -8.17 1.22
N LEU A 139 2.30 -6.86 1.49
CA LEU A 139 1.22 -6.20 2.23
C LEU A 139 0.06 -5.92 1.28
N MET A 140 -1.12 -6.42 1.61
CA MET A 140 -2.33 -6.29 0.81
C MET A 140 -3.57 -6.10 1.68
N GLN A 141 -4.65 -5.68 1.03
CA GLN A 141 -5.97 -5.52 1.64
C GLN A 141 -7.05 -6.12 0.74
N SER A 142 -8.17 -6.56 1.32
CA SER A 142 -9.15 -7.41 0.58
C SER A 142 -9.89 -6.69 -0.55
N SER A 143 -9.94 -5.36 -0.50
CA SER A 143 -10.58 -4.47 -1.46
C SER A 143 -9.60 -3.74 -2.39
N PHE A 144 -8.35 -4.21 -2.53
CA PHE A 144 -7.30 -3.51 -3.31
C PHE A 144 -7.69 -3.28 -4.76
N ASN A 145 -8.21 -4.32 -5.43
CA ASN A 145 -8.64 -4.23 -6.83
C ASN A 145 -10.15 -3.94 -6.98
N SER A 146 -10.86 -3.66 -5.89
CA SER A 146 -12.32 -3.53 -5.91
C SER A 146 -12.84 -2.46 -6.87
N VAL A 147 -12.07 -1.39 -7.09
CA VAL A 147 -12.42 -0.34 -8.07
C VAL A 147 -12.12 -0.76 -9.50
N ALA A 148 -11.02 -1.50 -9.72
CA ALA A 148 -10.66 -2.02 -11.04
C ALA A 148 -11.69 -3.05 -11.53
N ASP A 149 -12.07 -3.95 -10.63
CA ASP A 149 -12.96 -5.10 -10.89
C ASP A 149 -14.45 -4.72 -10.79
N GLY A 150 -14.77 -3.51 -10.31
CA GLY A 150 -16.14 -3.06 -10.11
C GLY A 150 -16.87 -3.76 -8.96
N THR A 151 -16.13 -4.41 -8.07
CA THR A 151 -16.65 -5.15 -6.90
C THR A 151 -16.70 -4.31 -5.63
N PHE A 152 -16.39 -3.01 -5.71
CA PHE A 152 -16.43 -2.07 -4.58
C PHE A 152 -17.78 -2.16 -3.83
N GLN A 153 -17.70 -2.66 -2.59
CA GLN A 153 -18.86 -3.12 -1.82
C GLN A 153 -19.52 -2.01 -1.04
N GLY A 154 -18.94 -0.80 -0.99
CA GLY A 154 -19.56 0.38 -0.40
C GLY A 154 -20.94 0.66 -1.02
N THR A 155 -21.97 0.04 -0.45
CA THR A 155 -23.37 0.19 -0.85
C THR A 155 -24.00 1.23 0.05
N THR A 156 -24.57 2.25 -0.58
CA THR A 156 -25.57 3.10 0.05
C THR A 156 -26.83 2.24 0.17
N GLY A 157 -27.08 1.66 1.35
CA GLY A 157 -28.36 1.04 1.64
C GLY A 157 -29.40 2.15 1.91
N ASN A 158 -30.46 2.21 1.10
CA ASN A 158 -31.68 2.86 1.57
C ASN A 158 -32.33 1.88 2.54
N THR A 159 -32.02 1.97 3.83
CA THR A 159 -32.86 1.31 4.82
C THR A 159 -34.12 2.16 4.92
N ILE A 160 -35.25 1.64 4.43
CA ILE A 160 -36.56 2.20 4.77
C ILE A 160 -36.71 1.96 6.28
N GLY A 161 -36.40 2.99 7.07
CA GLY A 161 -36.62 2.94 8.51
C GLY A 161 -38.10 2.67 8.74
N THR A 162 -38.41 1.57 9.42
CA THR A 162 -39.79 1.10 9.72
C THR A 162 -40.52 1.99 10.74
N GLY A 163 -40.25 3.30 10.79
CA GLY A 163 -40.75 4.16 11.87
C GLY A 163 -40.94 5.65 11.57
N SER A 164 -40.57 6.18 10.39
CA SER A 164 -40.82 7.58 10.06
C SER A 164 -41.53 7.73 8.71
N PRO A 165 -42.79 8.21 8.68
CA PRO A 165 -43.46 8.57 7.44
C PRO A 165 -42.75 9.78 6.83
N GLY A 166 -41.96 9.56 5.78
CA GLY A 166 -41.40 10.61 4.93
C GLY A 166 -39.88 10.80 4.92
N GLY A 167 -39.10 10.03 5.69
CA GLY A 167 -37.63 10.15 5.73
C GLY A 167 -36.91 8.90 5.27
N SER A 168 -36.35 8.89 4.05
CA SER A 168 -35.41 7.82 3.65
C SER A 168 -34.06 8.05 4.33
N THR A 169 -33.77 7.35 5.42
CA THR A 169 -32.43 7.37 6.03
C THR A 169 -31.49 6.51 5.19
N ARG A 170 -30.56 7.13 4.46
CA ARG A 170 -29.47 6.43 3.79
C ARG A 170 -28.49 5.94 4.84
N VAL A 171 -28.46 4.63 5.10
CA VAL A 171 -27.45 4.02 5.96
C VAL A 171 -26.29 3.61 5.06
N MET A 172 -25.14 4.28 5.22
CA MET A 172 -23.90 3.80 4.62
C MET A 172 -23.41 2.62 5.45
N THR A 173 -23.50 1.41 4.89
CA THR A 173 -22.87 0.23 5.49
C THR A 173 -21.38 0.30 5.13
N THR A 174 -20.57 0.66 6.11
CA THR A 174 -19.12 0.67 5.96
C THR A 174 -18.63 -0.77 5.98
N THR A 175 -18.18 -1.29 4.84
CA THR A 175 -17.57 -2.63 4.77
C THR A 175 -16.23 -2.60 5.51
N SER A 176 -16.00 -3.56 6.41
CA SER A 176 -14.67 -3.78 6.97
C SER A 176 -13.79 -4.49 5.95
N VAL A 177 -12.55 -4.06 5.83
CA VAL A 177 -11.55 -4.53 4.87
C VAL A 177 -10.39 -5.12 5.66
N ASP A 178 -10.15 -6.41 5.45
CA ASP A 178 -9.02 -7.11 6.05
C ASP A 178 -7.71 -6.53 5.54
N LEU A 179 -6.79 -6.23 6.46
CA LEU A 179 -5.39 -5.90 6.20
C LEU A 179 -4.52 -7.10 6.54
N TYR A 180 -3.73 -7.55 5.58
CA TYR A 180 -2.97 -8.79 5.71
C TYR A 180 -1.61 -8.74 5.03
N VAL A 181 -0.70 -9.57 5.53
CA VAL A 181 0.48 -9.97 4.79
C VAL A 181 0.16 -11.27 4.06
N GLN A 182 0.39 -11.32 2.76
CA GLN A 182 0.19 -12.53 1.95
C GLN A 182 1.54 -13.14 1.59
N GLU A 183 1.68 -14.44 1.80
CA GLU A 183 2.81 -15.21 1.29
C GLU A 183 2.63 -15.47 -0.21
N LEU A 184 3.68 -15.19 -0.99
CA LEU A 184 3.62 -15.24 -2.46
C LEU A 184 3.58 -16.67 -3.01
N ASN A 185 4.21 -17.63 -2.33
CA ASN A 185 4.29 -19.03 -2.79
C ASN A 185 3.03 -19.83 -2.47
N SER A 186 2.55 -19.76 -1.23
CA SER A 186 1.37 -20.51 -0.77
C SER A 186 0.07 -19.81 -1.13
N GLY A 187 0.05 -18.48 -1.06
CA GLY A 187 -1.18 -17.69 -1.06
C GLY A 187 -1.79 -17.52 0.33
N ASP A 188 -1.14 -18.01 1.39
CA ASP A 188 -1.60 -17.88 2.77
C ASP A 188 -1.69 -16.40 3.19
N LYS A 189 -2.78 -16.05 3.87
CA LYS A 189 -3.07 -14.69 4.32
C LYS A 189 -2.96 -14.59 5.83
N TYR A 190 -2.07 -13.73 6.29
CA TYR A 190 -1.85 -13.39 7.68
C TYR A 190 -2.60 -12.09 7.99
N VAL A 191 -3.90 -12.21 8.25
CA VAL A 191 -4.78 -11.07 8.56
C VAL A 191 -4.48 -10.59 9.96
N PHE A 192 -3.94 -9.38 10.10
CA PHE A 192 -3.49 -8.87 11.39
C PHE A 192 -4.32 -7.71 11.94
N ASP A 193 -5.09 -7.05 11.08
CA ASP A 193 -6.00 -5.94 11.41
C ASP A 193 -7.11 -5.82 10.34
N ASP A 194 -8.09 -4.97 10.60
CA ASP A 194 -9.11 -4.57 9.64
C ASP A 194 -9.38 -3.06 9.69
N PHE A 195 -9.92 -2.49 8.61
CA PHE A 195 -10.22 -1.06 8.54
C PHE A 195 -11.41 -0.79 7.61
N SER A 196 -12.00 0.40 7.74
CA SER A 196 -13.12 0.79 6.87
C SER A 196 -12.69 0.92 5.40
N GLU A 197 -13.52 0.43 4.47
CA GLU A 197 -13.34 0.56 3.02
C GLU A 197 -13.16 2.03 2.57
N THR A 198 -13.59 3.02 3.37
CA THR A 198 -13.31 4.45 3.10
C THR A 198 -11.83 4.83 3.18
N PHE A 199 -11.00 4.02 3.83
CA PHE A 199 -9.57 4.26 4.04
C PHE A 199 -8.65 3.39 3.16
N ILE A 200 -9.17 2.81 2.07
CA ILE A 200 -8.36 1.98 1.14
C ILE A 200 -7.17 2.72 0.51
N TYR A 201 -7.23 4.05 0.42
CA TYR A 201 -6.13 4.90 -0.09
C TYR A 201 -5.24 5.48 1.02
N TYR A 202 -5.53 5.20 2.29
CA TYR A 202 -4.80 5.78 3.42
C TYR A 202 -3.62 4.90 3.86
N TYR A 203 -2.58 4.84 3.02
CA TYR A 203 -1.41 3.99 3.29
C TYR A 203 -0.68 4.33 4.58
N LYS A 204 -0.66 5.60 4.99
CA LYS A 204 -0.06 6.01 6.26
C LYS A 204 -0.70 5.28 7.46
N GLY A 205 -2.02 5.11 7.44
CA GLY A 205 -2.74 4.34 8.46
C GLY A 205 -2.47 2.85 8.35
N GLN A 206 -2.55 2.28 7.14
CA GLN A 206 -2.35 0.85 6.89
C GLN A 206 -0.94 0.38 7.30
N VAL A 207 0.10 1.08 6.85
CA VAL A 207 1.49 0.78 7.24
C VAL A 207 1.70 1.07 8.74
N GLY A 208 1.09 2.12 9.29
CA GLY A 208 1.12 2.38 10.73
C GLY A 208 0.56 1.24 11.58
N MET A 209 -0.52 0.59 11.13
CA MET A 209 -1.07 -0.62 11.78
C MET A 209 -0.11 -1.80 11.69
N LEU A 210 0.53 -2.01 10.52
CA LEU A 210 1.58 -3.01 10.37
C LEU A 210 2.74 -2.78 11.35
N LEU A 211 3.24 -1.54 11.46
CA LEU A 211 4.35 -1.20 12.35
C LEU A 211 4.02 -1.45 13.82
N LYS A 212 2.81 -1.05 14.26
CA LYS A 212 2.33 -1.36 15.62
C LYS A 212 2.31 -2.86 15.88
N LYS A 213 1.90 -3.65 14.88
CA LYS A 213 1.85 -5.11 14.98
C LYS A 213 3.24 -5.73 15.03
N VAL A 214 4.17 -5.25 14.21
CA VAL A 214 5.59 -5.64 14.20
C VAL A 214 6.23 -5.38 15.56
N ASP A 215 6.04 -4.18 16.12
CA ASP A 215 6.59 -3.82 17.42
C ASP A 215 6.06 -4.72 18.53
N LYS A 216 4.74 -4.94 18.55
CA LYS A 216 4.08 -5.82 19.52
C LYS A 216 4.54 -7.28 19.41
N GLN A 217 4.73 -7.82 18.20
CA GLN A 217 5.03 -9.24 18.00
C GLN A 217 6.53 -9.57 18.15
N PHE A 218 7.41 -8.69 17.68
CA PHE A 218 8.84 -9.00 17.57
C PHE A 218 9.74 -8.22 18.54
N ASN A 219 9.33 -7.03 18.99
CA ASN A 219 10.14 -6.23 19.91
C ASN A 219 9.73 -6.43 21.37
N ALA A 220 8.46 -6.73 21.65
CA ALA A 220 8.01 -7.01 23.02
C ALA A 220 8.74 -8.23 23.65
N LYS A 221 9.04 -9.25 22.83
CA LYS A 221 9.77 -10.46 23.26
C LYS A 221 11.23 -10.21 23.65
N LYS A 222 11.83 -9.08 23.23
CA LYS A 222 13.23 -8.75 23.58
C LYS A 222 13.36 -8.11 24.96
N LYS A 223 12.25 -7.67 25.58
CA LYS A 223 12.23 -6.96 26.87
C LYS A 223 11.83 -7.85 28.06
N SER A 224 11.44 -9.09 27.79
CA SER A 224 11.12 -10.12 28.80
C SER A 224 12.30 -11.07 28.97
#